data_AF-A0A821QN08-F1
#
_entry.id   AF-A0A821QN08-F1
#
_cell.length_a   1.000
_cell.length_b   1.000
_cell.length_c   1.000
_cell.angle_alpha   90.00
_cell.angle_beta   90.00
_cell.angle_gamma   90.00
#
_symmetry.space_group_name_H-M   'P 1'
#
loop_
_entity.id
_entity.type
_entity.pdbx_description
1 polymer ?
#
loop_
_entity_poly.entity_id
_entity_poly.type
_entity_poly.pdbx_seq_one_letter_code
_entity_poly.pdbx_strand_id
1 'polypeptide(L)'
;MHDKSQIYAIYIFCFDKSKYEQWTTEKWPKVRGIFANIDSICDSLRQTARECDDDDMKITGQIEPSFMYSMLFKEIVLEIHFDLEKEIPGLAKYARQVYKDKPEQLPIIDEFVQQYNGNINNSPVRWYTAECFTYKMLNKALGRLDVATLLKTGFFMRDLHRNIEELHKKQINDNDAPFPKIVFRGEAMTQEDFDSKVQQ
;
A
#
# COMPACT_ATOMS: atom_id res chain seq x y z
N MET A 1 -3.94 -21.64 15.00
CA MET A 1 -3.77 -21.27 13.58
C MET A 1 -3.91 -19.76 13.35
N HIS A 2 -4.95 -19.09 13.88
CA HIS A 2 -5.18 -17.64 13.67
C HIS A 2 -4.08 -16.67 14.14
N ASP A 3 -3.39 -16.97 15.25
CA ASP A 3 -2.31 -16.11 15.79
C ASP A 3 -1.06 -16.05 14.91
N LYS A 4 -1.02 -16.85 13.84
CA LYS A 4 0.09 -16.80 12.88
C LYS A 4 0.01 -15.51 12.08
N SER A 5 1.02 -14.65 12.23
CA SER A 5 1.15 -13.40 11.48
C SER A 5 1.16 -13.61 9.97
N GLN A 6 1.58 -14.79 9.49
CA GLN A 6 1.60 -15.15 8.07
C GLN A 6 0.20 -15.37 7.47
N ILE A 7 -0.85 -15.48 8.29
CA ILE A 7 -2.22 -15.70 7.82
C ILE A 7 -2.94 -14.36 7.73
N TYR A 8 -3.26 -13.96 6.49
CA TYR A 8 -3.96 -12.73 6.16
C TYR A 8 -5.49 -12.85 6.31
N ALA A 9 -6.07 -13.95 5.79
CA ALA A 9 -7.51 -14.20 5.82
C ALA A 9 -7.81 -15.71 5.86
N ILE A 10 -8.94 -16.07 6.48
CA ILE A 10 -9.44 -17.45 6.58
C ILE A 10 -10.87 -17.47 6.03
N TYR A 11 -11.14 -18.40 5.10
CA TYR A 11 -12.45 -18.62 4.50
C TYR A 11 -12.89 -20.04 4.85
N ILE A 12 -14.14 -20.19 5.32
CA ILE A 12 -14.66 -21.48 5.75
C ILE A 12 -15.76 -21.88 4.78
N PHE A 13 -15.59 -23.02 4.08
CA PHE A 13 -16.62 -23.58 3.23
C PHE A 13 -17.41 -24.65 3.99
N CYS A 14 -18.71 -24.42 4.21
CA CYS A 14 -19.60 -25.33 4.93
C CYS A 14 -21.06 -25.14 4.51
N PHE A 15 -21.77 -26.24 4.24
CA PHE A 15 -23.19 -26.23 3.89
C PHE A 15 -24.12 -25.84 5.04
N ASP A 16 -23.71 -26.09 6.30
CA ASP A 16 -24.48 -25.75 7.50
C ASP A 16 -23.81 -24.61 8.26
N LYS A 17 -24.12 -23.37 7.82
CA LYS A 17 -23.54 -22.15 8.38
C LYS A 17 -23.86 -21.95 9.86
N SER A 18 -25.09 -22.29 10.25
CA SER A 18 -25.66 -22.08 11.59
C SER A 18 -24.82 -22.71 12.70
N LYS A 19 -24.15 -23.82 12.39
CA LYS A 19 -23.29 -24.55 13.33
C LYS A 19 -21.98 -23.81 13.66
N TYR A 20 -21.53 -22.91 12.78
CA TYR A 20 -20.20 -22.30 12.88
C TYR A 20 -20.22 -20.78 13.06
N GLU A 21 -21.30 -20.10 12.67
CA GLU A 21 -21.45 -18.64 12.79
C GLU A 21 -21.26 -18.12 14.23
N GLN A 22 -21.72 -18.88 15.23
CA GLN A 22 -21.67 -18.49 16.64
C GLN A 22 -20.25 -18.39 17.22
N TRP A 23 -19.26 -19.13 16.69
CA TRP A 23 -17.90 -19.09 17.23
C TRP A 23 -16.88 -18.38 16.33
N THR A 24 -17.18 -18.17 15.05
CA THR A 24 -16.24 -17.56 14.09
C THR A 24 -16.28 -16.04 14.10
N THR A 25 -17.46 -15.44 14.17
CA THR A 25 -17.64 -14.01 13.85
C THR A 25 -17.26 -13.09 15.01
N GLU A 26 -17.44 -13.54 16.25
CA GLU A 26 -17.13 -12.73 17.45
C GLU A 26 -15.69 -12.93 17.97
N LYS A 27 -15.06 -14.08 17.70
CA LYS A 27 -13.78 -14.46 18.32
C LYS A 27 -12.56 -14.38 17.39
N TRP A 28 -12.76 -14.32 16.06
CA TRP A 28 -11.66 -14.56 15.11
C TRP A 28 -11.63 -13.50 13.98
N PRO A 29 -10.89 -12.39 14.15
CA PRO A 29 -10.91 -11.26 13.22
C PRO A 29 -10.36 -11.61 11.82
N LYS A 30 -9.58 -12.68 11.69
CA LYS A 30 -9.05 -13.17 10.41
C LYS A 30 -10.05 -14.01 9.61
N VAL A 31 -11.17 -14.43 10.20
CA VAL A 31 -12.20 -15.19 9.48
C VAL A 31 -13.05 -14.21 8.68
N ARG A 32 -12.91 -14.25 7.34
CA ARG A 32 -13.61 -13.35 6.41
C ARG A 32 -15.04 -13.79 6.10
N GLY A 33 -15.37 -15.05 6.36
CA GLY A 33 -16.74 -15.53 6.24
C GLY A 33 -16.88 -17.05 6.22
N ILE A 34 -18.12 -17.50 6.39
CA ILE A 34 -18.56 -18.88 6.20
C ILE A 34 -19.47 -18.94 4.96
N PHE A 35 -19.10 -19.78 4.01
CA PHE A 35 -19.70 -19.86 2.69
C PHE A 35 -20.30 -21.26 2.48
N ALA A 36 -21.57 -21.31 2.08
CA ALA A 36 -22.26 -22.56 1.74
C ALA A 36 -22.27 -22.82 0.23
N ASN A 37 -21.87 -21.83 -0.57
CA ASN A 37 -21.79 -21.91 -2.02
C ASN A 37 -20.35 -21.62 -2.49
N ILE A 38 -19.85 -22.45 -3.39
CA ILE A 38 -18.53 -22.31 -4.00
C ILE A 38 -18.37 -20.98 -4.76
N ASP A 39 -19.44 -20.49 -5.38
CA ASP A 39 -19.43 -19.20 -6.07
C ASP A 39 -19.19 -18.06 -5.08
N SER A 40 -19.91 -18.09 -3.95
CA SER A 40 -19.80 -17.06 -2.92
C SER A 40 -18.42 -16.97 -2.27
N ILE A 41 -17.73 -18.12 -2.09
CA ILE A 41 -16.35 -18.13 -1.60
C ILE A 41 -15.38 -17.68 -2.69
N CYS A 42 -15.59 -18.07 -3.95
CA CYS A 42 -14.78 -17.60 -5.08
C CYS A 42 -14.88 -16.08 -5.24
N ASP A 43 -16.07 -15.49 -5.11
CA ASP A 43 -16.26 -14.06 -5.22
C ASP A 43 -15.61 -13.30 -4.06
N SER A 44 -15.71 -13.83 -2.83
CA SER A 44 -15.04 -13.24 -1.68
C SER A 44 -13.51 -13.35 -1.77
N LEU A 45 -13.00 -14.47 -2.28
CA LEU A 45 -11.58 -14.66 -2.58
C LEU A 45 -11.10 -13.70 -3.66
N ARG A 46 -11.83 -13.55 -4.76
CA ARG A 46 -11.52 -12.60 -5.84
C ARG A 46 -11.50 -11.16 -5.34
N GLN A 47 -12.48 -10.78 -4.52
CA GLN A 47 -12.52 -9.45 -3.93
C GLN A 47 -11.30 -9.20 -3.04
N THR A 48 -10.90 -10.21 -2.27
CA THR A 48 -9.73 -10.09 -1.39
C THR A 48 -8.42 -10.08 -2.17
N ALA A 49 -8.30 -10.89 -3.22
CA ALA A 49 -7.16 -10.87 -4.13
C ALA A 49 -7.04 -9.49 -4.80
N ARG A 50 -8.16 -8.92 -5.28
CA ARG A 50 -8.19 -7.56 -5.83
C ARG A 50 -7.79 -6.50 -4.82
N GLU A 51 -8.17 -6.64 -3.54
CA GLU A 51 -7.71 -5.72 -2.48
C GLU A 51 -6.20 -5.79 -2.25
N CYS A 52 -5.56 -6.93 -2.52
CA CYS A 52 -4.10 -7.06 -2.55
C CYS A 52 -3.50 -6.50 -3.85
N ASP A 53 -4.16 -6.71 -4.99
CA ASP A 53 -3.70 -6.24 -6.31
C ASP A 53 -3.83 -4.72 -6.48
N ASP A 54 -4.81 -4.07 -5.84
CA ASP A 54 -5.04 -2.62 -5.90
C ASP A 54 -3.90 -1.79 -5.25
N ASP A 55 -3.06 -2.45 -4.46
CA ASP A 55 -1.83 -1.87 -3.90
C ASP A 55 -0.65 -1.94 -4.90
N ASP A 56 -0.79 -2.64 -6.03
CA ASP A 56 0.24 -2.77 -7.06
C ASP A 56 0.07 -1.76 -8.20
N MET A 57 1.01 -0.81 -8.26
CA MET A 57 1.11 0.16 -9.35
C MET A 57 1.65 -0.53 -10.61
N LYS A 58 0.82 -0.66 -11.66
CA LYS A 58 1.27 -1.15 -12.98
C LYS A 58 2.28 -0.17 -13.58
N ILE A 59 3.52 -0.63 -13.79
CA ILE A 59 4.54 0.14 -14.52
C ILE A 59 4.37 -0.19 -16.00
N THR A 60 3.48 0.53 -16.69
CA THR A 60 3.35 0.39 -18.15
C THR A 60 4.47 1.20 -18.84
N GLY A 61 5.23 0.56 -19.73
CA GLY A 61 6.36 1.18 -20.44
C GLY A 61 5.99 2.20 -21.51
N GLN A 62 4.72 2.63 -21.59
CA GLN A 62 4.28 3.68 -22.51
C GLN A 62 4.16 5.01 -21.77
N ILE A 63 4.85 6.03 -22.26
CA ILE A 63 4.78 7.39 -21.73
C ILE A 63 3.43 7.98 -22.18
N GLU A 64 2.38 7.72 -21.40
CA GLU A 64 1.09 8.36 -21.56
C GLU A 64 1.17 9.87 -21.23
N PRO A 65 0.21 10.70 -21.69
CA PRO A 65 0.07 12.10 -21.28
C PRO A 65 0.06 12.30 -19.75
N SER A 66 -0.35 11.27 -18.99
CA SER A 66 -0.27 11.18 -17.53
C SER A 66 1.15 11.39 -16.99
N PHE A 67 2.19 11.03 -17.74
CA PHE A 67 3.59 11.23 -17.35
C PHE A 67 3.94 12.70 -17.13
N MET A 68 3.47 13.60 -18.01
CA MET A 68 3.71 15.03 -17.86
C MET A 68 3.04 15.58 -16.60
N TYR A 69 1.83 15.11 -16.28
CA TYR A 69 1.14 15.49 -15.06
C TYR A 69 1.85 14.96 -13.81
N SER A 70 2.34 13.71 -13.83
CA SER A 70 3.13 13.13 -12.74
C SER A 70 4.46 13.87 -12.52
N MET A 71 5.14 14.27 -13.61
CA MET A 71 6.36 15.08 -13.52
C MET A 71 6.07 16.46 -12.92
N LEU A 72 5.05 17.16 -13.40
CA LEU A 72 4.66 18.46 -12.85
C LEU A 72 4.26 18.35 -11.38
N PHE A 73 3.49 17.32 -11.03
CA PHE A 73 3.08 17.05 -9.66
C PHE A 73 4.28 16.82 -8.74
N LYS A 74 5.26 16.02 -9.19
CA LYS A 74 6.52 15.81 -8.46
C LYS A 74 7.22 17.15 -8.19
N GLU A 75 7.43 17.99 -9.20
CA GLU A 75 8.08 19.30 -9.00
C GLU A 75 7.31 20.16 -7.99
N ILE A 76 5.98 20.24 -8.13
CA ILE A 76 5.12 20.98 -7.19
C ILE A 76 5.28 20.47 -5.76
N VAL A 77 5.18 19.15 -5.53
CA VAL A 77 5.30 18.56 -4.19
C VAL A 77 6.68 18.80 -3.58
N LEU A 78 7.74 18.82 -4.38
CA LEU A 78 9.09 19.06 -3.89
C LEU A 78 9.34 20.51 -3.47
N GLU A 79 8.62 21.45 -4.09
CA GLU A 79 8.71 22.90 -3.82
C GLU A 79 7.74 23.38 -2.72
N ILE A 80 6.61 22.71 -2.53
CA ILE A 80 5.63 23.12 -1.50
C ILE A 80 6.25 23.12 -0.10
N HIS A 81 6.02 24.22 0.62
CA HIS A 81 6.29 24.32 2.03
C HIS A 81 5.14 23.75 2.85
N PHE A 82 5.29 22.50 3.29
CA PHE A 82 4.33 21.84 4.17
C PHE A 82 4.53 22.24 5.64
N ASP A 83 3.46 22.67 6.29
CA ASP A 83 3.39 22.89 7.74
C ASP A 83 3.15 21.54 8.44
N LEU A 84 4.24 20.87 8.81
CA LEU A 84 4.21 19.52 9.36
C LEU A 84 3.36 19.40 10.63
N GLU A 85 3.25 20.46 11.44
CA GLU A 85 2.42 20.48 12.65
C GLU A 85 0.93 20.35 12.32
N LYS A 86 0.51 20.78 11.11
CA LYS A 86 -0.86 20.66 10.62
C LYS A 86 -1.05 19.45 9.72
N GLU A 87 -0.10 19.20 8.83
CA GLU A 87 -0.22 18.17 7.78
C GLU A 87 -0.18 16.76 8.37
N ILE A 88 0.68 16.48 9.35
CA ILE A 88 0.78 15.15 9.97
C ILE A 88 -0.53 14.76 10.68
N PRO A 89 -1.10 15.59 11.59
CA PRO A 89 -2.42 15.31 12.17
C PRO A 89 -3.54 15.26 11.11
N GLY A 90 -3.45 16.09 10.07
CA GLY A 90 -4.39 16.11 8.95
C GLY A 90 -4.42 14.79 8.19
N LEU A 91 -3.25 14.26 7.82
CA LEU A 91 -3.11 12.95 7.18
C LEU A 91 -3.61 11.84 8.10
N ALA A 92 -3.28 11.87 9.40
CA ALA A 92 -3.73 10.85 10.34
C ALA A 92 -5.26 10.85 10.48
N LYS A 93 -5.90 12.02 10.55
CA LYS A 93 -7.37 12.14 10.55
C LYS A 93 -7.97 11.54 9.28
N TYR A 94 -7.40 11.84 8.12
CA TYR A 94 -7.83 11.29 6.85
C TYR A 94 -7.65 9.76 6.80
N ALA A 95 -6.49 9.24 7.23
CA ALA A 95 -6.22 7.81 7.28
C ALA A 95 -7.20 7.08 8.20
N ARG A 96 -7.52 7.62 9.38
CA ARG A 96 -8.53 7.01 10.28
C ARG A 96 -9.91 6.91 9.62
N GLN A 97 -10.27 7.84 8.73
CA GLN A 97 -11.53 7.75 7.96
C GLN A 97 -11.46 6.68 6.88
N VAL A 98 -10.36 6.60 6.14
CA VAL A 98 -10.15 5.61 5.08
C VAL A 98 -10.09 4.18 5.65
N TYR A 99 -9.47 4.02 6.81
CA TYR A 99 -9.26 2.72 7.47
C TYR A 99 -10.19 2.47 8.66
N LYS A 100 -11.34 3.16 8.73
CA LYS A 100 -12.31 3.03 9.84
C LYS A 100 -12.76 1.58 10.09
N ASP A 101 -12.83 0.78 9.03
CA ASP A 101 -13.28 -0.62 9.07
C ASP A 101 -12.12 -1.62 9.24
N LYS A 102 -10.89 -1.11 9.45
CA LYS A 102 -9.64 -1.89 9.60
C LYS A 102 -8.97 -1.51 10.93
N PRO A 103 -9.48 -1.99 12.09
CA PRO A 103 -9.01 -1.57 13.41
C PRO A 103 -7.52 -1.84 13.65
N GLU A 104 -6.93 -2.82 12.95
CA GLU A 104 -5.51 -3.13 12.99
C GLU A 104 -4.61 -1.99 12.50
N GLN A 105 -5.13 -1.08 11.67
CA GLN A 105 -4.37 0.06 11.15
C GLN A 105 -4.37 1.25 12.11
N LEU A 106 -5.33 1.36 13.04
CA LEU A 106 -5.47 2.52 13.92
C LEU A 106 -4.25 2.73 14.84
N PRO A 107 -3.71 1.69 15.52
CA PRO A 107 -2.51 1.86 16.34
C PRO A 107 -1.29 2.28 15.52
N ILE A 108 -1.19 1.82 14.26
CA ILE A 108 -0.08 2.14 13.36
C ILE A 108 -0.15 3.62 12.93
N ILE A 109 -1.37 4.14 12.72
CA ILE A 109 -1.59 5.57 12.45
C ILE A 109 -1.19 6.41 13.67
N ASP A 110 -1.52 5.96 14.88
CA ASP A 110 -1.14 6.66 16.10
C ASP A 110 0.39 6.64 16.31
N GLU A 111 1.02 5.49 16.08
CA GLU A 111 2.48 5.34 16.11
C GLU A 111 3.16 6.27 15.10
N PHE A 112 2.61 6.35 13.88
CA PHE A 112 3.09 7.28 12.86
C PHE A 112 3.04 8.72 13.35
N VAL A 113 1.93 9.20 13.92
CA VAL A 113 1.83 10.59 14.41
C VAL A 113 2.84 10.87 15.53
N GLN A 114 3.09 9.90 16.41
CA GLN A 114 4.01 10.05 17.53
C GLN A 114 5.48 10.02 17.09
N GLN A 115 5.83 9.16 16.15
CA GLN A 115 7.22 8.89 15.77
C GLN A 115 7.64 9.64 14.49
N TYR A 116 6.73 9.90 13.56
CA TYR A 116 7.03 10.60 12.33
C TYR A 116 7.01 12.12 12.59
N ASN A 117 8.18 12.68 12.89
CA ASN A 117 8.37 14.12 13.11
C ASN A 117 8.66 14.91 11.82
N GLY A 118 8.45 14.29 10.65
CA GLY A 118 8.67 14.91 9.33
C GLY A 118 10.12 15.33 9.06
N ASN A 119 11.11 14.58 9.59
CA ASN A 119 12.50 14.76 9.22
C ASN A 119 13.05 13.53 8.46
N ILE A 120 14.10 13.76 7.67
CA ILE A 120 14.74 12.74 6.83
C ILE A 120 15.43 11.62 7.65
N ASN A 121 15.85 11.95 8.87
CA ASN A 121 16.47 11.02 9.81
C ASN A 121 15.45 10.08 10.47
N ASN A 122 14.17 10.43 10.46
CA ASN A 122 13.06 9.65 11.01
C ASN A 122 12.50 8.61 10.03
N SER A 123 13.32 8.24 9.04
CA SER A 123 13.13 7.07 8.18
C SER A 123 11.79 7.06 7.42
N PRO A 124 11.47 8.07 6.58
CA PRO A 124 10.35 7.97 5.63
C PRO A 124 10.32 6.64 4.87
N VAL A 125 11.49 6.14 4.46
CA VAL A 125 11.63 4.82 3.82
C VAL A 125 11.14 3.68 4.72
N ARG A 126 11.42 3.70 6.03
CA ARG A 126 10.92 2.67 6.96
C ARG A 126 9.40 2.59 6.93
N TRP A 127 8.72 3.73 7.01
CA TRP A 127 7.25 3.79 6.97
C TRP A 127 6.71 3.30 5.63
N TYR A 128 7.35 3.70 4.52
CA TYR A 128 6.97 3.23 3.19
C TYR A 128 7.21 1.73 3.00
N THR A 129 8.23 1.13 3.62
CA THR A 129 8.51 -0.31 3.47
C THR A 129 7.78 -1.21 4.46
N ALA A 130 7.19 -0.67 5.53
CA ALA A 130 6.61 -1.44 6.64
C ALA A 130 5.23 -2.07 6.35
N GLU A 131 4.82 -2.21 5.09
CA GLU A 131 3.48 -2.71 4.68
C GLU A 131 2.29 -2.06 5.44
N CYS A 132 2.43 -0.78 5.82
CA CYS A 132 1.44 -0.07 6.61
C CYS A 132 0.57 0.88 5.77
N PHE A 133 -0.31 1.64 6.43
CA PHE A 133 -1.22 2.57 5.75
C PHE A 133 -0.51 3.56 4.82
N THR A 134 0.72 3.99 5.11
CA THR A 134 1.47 4.93 4.28
C THR A 134 1.86 4.30 2.94
N TYR A 135 2.39 3.08 2.93
CA TYR A 135 2.67 2.29 1.73
C TYR A 135 1.42 2.15 0.86
N LYS A 136 0.34 1.65 1.44
CA LYS A 136 -0.90 1.32 0.72
C LYS A 136 -1.57 2.58 0.17
N MET A 137 -1.70 3.60 1.01
CA MET A 137 -2.33 4.86 0.61
C MET A 137 -1.54 5.56 -0.50
N LEU A 138 -0.21 5.60 -0.39
CA LEU A 138 0.64 6.27 -1.36
C LEU A 138 0.66 5.54 -2.70
N ASN A 139 0.88 4.21 -2.72
CA ASN A 139 0.89 3.42 -3.95
C ASN A 139 -0.45 3.45 -4.67
N LYS A 140 -1.54 3.31 -3.92
CA LYS A 140 -2.90 3.42 -4.48
C LYS A 140 -3.17 4.80 -5.06
N ALA A 141 -2.77 5.86 -4.37
CA ALA A 141 -2.97 7.23 -4.84
C ALA A 141 -2.14 7.52 -6.10
N LEU A 142 -0.90 7.02 -6.17
CA LEU A 142 -0.04 7.14 -7.36
C LEU A 142 -0.61 6.35 -8.54
N GLY A 143 -1.01 5.09 -8.31
CA GLY A 143 -1.58 4.24 -9.36
C GLY A 143 -2.90 4.75 -9.92
N ARG A 144 -3.68 5.50 -9.14
CA ARG A 144 -4.96 6.10 -9.57
C ARG A 144 -4.87 7.58 -9.93
N LEU A 145 -3.71 8.20 -9.76
CA LEU A 145 -3.53 9.65 -9.85
C LEU A 145 -4.56 10.42 -9.00
N ASP A 146 -4.86 9.92 -7.80
CA ASP A 146 -5.79 10.56 -6.87
C ASP A 146 -5.14 11.81 -6.24
N VAL A 147 -5.25 12.94 -6.93
CA VAL A 147 -4.66 14.22 -6.53
C VAL A 147 -5.03 14.62 -5.11
N ALA A 148 -6.28 14.34 -4.68
CA ALA A 148 -6.73 14.72 -3.34
C ALA A 148 -6.00 13.95 -2.24
N THR A 149 -5.73 12.67 -2.46
CA THR A 149 -4.92 11.85 -1.55
C THR A 149 -3.44 12.19 -1.68
N LEU A 150 -2.94 12.36 -2.90
CA LEU A 150 -1.55 12.70 -3.18
C LEU A 150 -1.11 13.99 -2.48
N LEU A 151 -1.96 15.03 -2.48
CA LEU A 151 -1.69 16.28 -1.76
C LEU A 151 -1.64 16.07 -0.23
N LYS A 152 -2.54 15.26 0.34
CA LYS A 152 -2.53 14.94 1.79
C LYS A 152 -1.30 14.15 2.21
N THR A 153 -0.77 13.33 1.30
CA THR A 153 0.49 12.60 1.48
C THR A 153 1.71 13.38 0.98
N GLY A 154 1.54 14.62 0.54
CA GLY A 154 2.56 15.37 -0.20
C GLY A 154 3.83 15.60 0.61
N PHE A 155 3.70 15.99 1.88
CA PHE A 155 4.85 16.14 2.77
C PHE A 155 5.62 14.82 2.93
N PHE A 156 4.91 13.72 3.11
CA PHE A 156 5.49 12.39 3.27
C PHE A 156 6.21 11.95 1.99
N MET A 157 5.61 12.20 0.82
CA MET A 157 6.21 11.92 -0.47
C MET A 157 7.49 12.74 -0.71
N ARG A 158 7.48 14.04 -0.40
CA ARG A 158 8.66 14.90 -0.49
C ARG A 158 9.80 14.36 0.38
N ASP A 159 9.49 14.02 1.63
CA ASP A 159 10.48 13.54 2.59
C ASP A 159 11.00 12.14 2.18
N LEU A 160 10.13 11.27 1.67
CA LEU A 160 10.49 9.97 1.09
C LEU A 160 11.41 10.12 -0.12
N HIS A 161 11.08 11.02 -1.06
CA HIS A 161 11.90 11.29 -2.23
C HIS A 161 13.31 11.75 -1.83
N ARG A 162 13.42 12.75 -0.95
CA ARG A 162 14.71 13.24 -0.46
C ARG A 162 15.49 12.16 0.27
N ASN A 163 14.83 11.32 1.07
CA ASN A 163 15.48 10.22 1.78
C ASN A 163 16.05 9.18 0.80
N ILE A 164 15.32 8.84 -0.27
CA ILE A 164 15.79 7.95 -1.33
C ILE A 164 16.99 8.56 -2.07
N GLU A 165 16.97 9.86 -2.39
CA GLU A 165 18.11 10.53 -3.03
C GLU A 165 19.37 10.48 -2.16
N GLU A 166 19.24 10.69 -0.85
CA GLU A 166 20.37 10.59 0.09
C GLU A 166 20.92 9.17 0.19
N LEU A 167 20.04 8.17 0.31
CA LEU A 167 20.43 6.76 0.34
C LEU A 167 21.13 6.35 -0.96
N HIS A 168 20.62 6.80 -2.10
CA HIS A 168 21.22 6.55 -3.40
C HIS A 168 22.60 7.19 -3.54
N LYS A 169 22.76 8.45 -3.11
CA LYS A 169 24.08 9.13 -3.07
C LYS A 169 25.08 8.38 -2.19
N LYS A 170 24.66 7.91 -1.01
CA LYS A 170 25.50 7.10 -0.12
C LYS A 170 25.92 5.80 -0.81
N GLN A 171 24.98 5.11 -1.43
CA GLN A 171 25.23 3.81 -2.08
C GLN A 171 26.11 3.92 -3.33
N ILE A 172 26.06 5.04 -4.09
CA ILE A 172 26.98 5.29 -5.21
C ILE A 172 28.39 5.62 -4.73
N ASN A 173 28.50 6.39 -3.64
CA ASN A 173 29.79 6.83 -3.12
C ASN A 173 30.56 5.70 -2.40
N ASP A 174 29.86 4.69 -1.87
CA ASP A 174 30.45 3.44 -1.41
C ASP A 174 30.86 2.59 -2.64
N ASN A 175 32.10 2.78 -3.10
CA ASN A 175 32.71 2.11 -4.26
C ASN A 175 32.74 0.55 -4.20
N ASP A 176 32.31 -0.05 -3.10
CA ASP A 176 32.53 -1.48 -2.81
C ASP A 176 31.40 -2.42 -3.29
N ALA A 177 30.26 -1.90 -3.74
CA ALA A 177 29.16 -2.74 -4.23
C ALA A 177 28.50 -2.16 -5.50
N PRO A 178 28.76 -2.70 -6.70
CA PRO A 178 28.04 -2.28 -7.90
C PRO A 178 26.55 -2.55 -7.76
N PHE A 179 25.72 -1.55 -8.06
CA PHE A 179 24.27 -1.68 -8.07
C PHE A 179 23.86 -2.82 -9.02
N PRO A 180 22.89 -3.68 -8.64
CA PRO A 180 22.35 -4.67 -9.56
C PRO A 180 21.78 -3.95 -10.79
N LYS A 181 22.37 -4.21 -11.96
CA LYS A 181 21.92 -3.64 -13.25
C LYS A 181 20.53 -4.16 -13.67
N ILE A 182 20.14 -5.31 -13.10
CA ILE A 182 18.87 -5.97 -13.38
C ILE A 182 18.24 -6.28 -12.02
N VAL A 183 16.99 -5.85 -11.88
CA VAL A 183 16.13 -6.15 -10.73
C VAL A 183 14.86 -6.79 -11.25
N PHE A 184 14.24 -7.63 -10.43
CA PHE A 184 12.99 -8.30 -10.75
C PHE A 184 11.91 -7.83 -9.78
N ARG A 185 10.73 -7.52 -10.31
CA ARG A 185 9.51 -7.25 -9.53
C ARG A 185 8.42 -8.16 -10.08
N GLY A 186 7.68 -8.82 -9.18
CA GLY A 186 6.48 -9.54 -9.56
C GLY A 186 5.38 -8.56 -9.97
N GLU A 187 4.71 -8.85 -11.08
CA GLU A 187 3.53 -8.10 -11.52
C GLU A 187 2.36 -9.08 -11.62
N ALA A 188 1.26 -8.79 -10.90
CA ALA A 188 0.03 -9.53 -11.07
C ALA A 188 -0.59 -9.16 -12.42
N MET A 189 -0.91 -10.18 -13.23
CA MET A 189 -1.58 -9.99 -14.52
C MET A 189 -2.63 -11.06 -14.76
N THR A 190 -3.62 -10.72 -15.58
CA THR A 190 -4.64 -11.68 -15.99
C THR A 190 -4.01 -12.74 -16.89
N GLN A 191 -4.60 -13.94 -16.94
CA GLN A 191 -4.15 -14.98 -17.86
C GLN A 191 -4.21 -14.50 -19.33
N GLU A 192 -5.25 -13.74 -19.68
CA GLU A 192 -5.43 -13.14 -21.00
C GLU A 192 -4.29 -12.17 -21.35
N ASP A 193 -3.93 -11.27 -20.43
CA ASP A 193 -2.80 -10.34 -20.60
C ASP A 193 -1.47 -11.10 -20.75
N PHE A 194 -1.26 -12.14 -19.93
CA PHE A 194 -0.07 -12.97 -19.99
C PHE A 194 0.06 -13.68 -21.34
N ASP A 195 -1.00 -14.35 -21.78
CA ASP A 195 -1.02 -15.10 -23.04
C ASP A 195 -0.76 -14.17 -24.23
N SER A 196 -1.31 -12.95 -24.21
CA SER A 196 -1.07 -11.94 -25.24
C SER A 196 0.39 -11.46 -25.33
N LYS A 197 1.11 -11.46 -24.20
CA LYS A 197 2.51 -11.02 -24.10
C LYS A 197 3.52 -12.14 -24.39
N VAL A 198 3.16 -13.40 -24.18
CA VAL A 198 4.03 -14.57 -24.41
C VAL A 198 4.02 -15.02 -25.88
N GLN A 199 3.00 -14.64 -26.67
CA GLN A 199 2.91 -14.99 -28.10
C GLN A 199 3.63 -14.02 -29.06
N GLN A 200 4.43 -13.08 -28.55
CA GLN A 200 5.32 -12.19 -29.35
C GLN A 200 6.75 -12.71 -29.38
#